data_AF-A0A081AGC7-F1
#
_entry.id   AF-A0A081AGC7-F1
#
_cell.length_a   1.000
_cell.length_b   1.000
_cell.length_c   1.000
_cell.angle_alpha   90.00
_cell.angle_beta   90.00
_cell.angle_gamma   90.00
#
_symmetry.space_group_name_H-M   'P 1'
#
loop_
_entity.id
_entity.type
_entity.pdbx_description
1 polymer ?
#
loop_
_entity_poly.entity_id
_entity_poly.type
_entity_poly.pdbx_seq_one_letter_code
_entity_poly.pdbx_strand_id
1 'polypeptide(L)' 'MVKSFVTFATLLLATASAASVPDGTWPTSTGTVQYAEAYIIKAGEVFDGKMQTFERSDVSCEGQTESGADTAVFKMEP' A
#
# COMPACT_ATOMS: atom_id res chain seq x y z
N MET A 1 -31.98 -43.09 -47.39
CA MET A 1 -30.90 -43.60 -46.50
C MET A 1 -30.12 -42.38 -46.00
N VAL A 2 -30.43 -41.94 -44.78
CA VAL A 2 -29.85 -40.76 -44.12
C VAL A 2 -28.37 -41.03 -43.81
N LYS A 3 -27.49 -40.06 -44.06
CA LYS A 3 -26.13 -40.07 -43.53
C LYS A 3 -25.83 -38.71 -42.93
N SER A 4 -25.56 -38.76 -41.63
CA SER A 4 -25.56 -37.67 -40.67
C SER A 4 -24.58 -36.54 -40.97
N PHE A 5 -25.05 -35.32 -40.77
CA PHE A 5 -24.20 -34.15 -40.59
C PHE A 5 -23.65 -34.16 -39.15
N VAL A 6 -22.33 -34.15 -39.00
CA VAL A 6 -21.68 -34.04 -37.69
C VAL A 6 -21.32 -32.57 -37.47
N THR A 7 -22.02 -31.93 -36.53
CA THR A 7 -21.67 -30.59 -36.04
C THR A 7 -20.51 -30.69 -35.06
N PHE A 8 -19.37 -30.10 -35.40
CA PHE A 8 -18.25 -29.90 -34.48
C PHE A 8 -18.52 -28.63 -33.64
N ALA A 9 -18.97 -28.82 -32.40
CA ALA A 9 -19.04 -27.74 -31.42
C ALA A 9 -17.68 -27.62 -30.72
N THR A 10 -16.90 -26.59 -31.06
CA THR A 10 -15.67 -26.22 -30.33
C THR A 10 -16.05 -25.58 -28.99
N LEU A 11 -15.81 -26.30 -27.89
CA LEU A 11 -15.97 -25.83 -26.53
C LEU A 11 -14.74 -24.97 -26.14
N LEU A 12 -14.92 -23.65 -26.02
CA LEU A 12 -13.94 -22.75 -25.41
C LEU A 12 -13.94 -22.99 -23.89
N LEU A 13 -12.95 -23.74 -23.40
CA LEU A 13 -12.69 -23.89 -21.97
C LEU A 13 -12.10 -22.57 -21.44
N ALA A 14 -12.92 -21.75 -20.80
CA ALA A 14 -12.43 -20.63 -20.00
C ALA A 14 -11.65 -21.19 -18.80
N THR A 15 -10.33 -21.09 -18.83
CA THR A 15 -9.48 -21.40 -17.68
C THR A 15 -9.65 -20.28 -16.66
N ALA A 16 -10.45 -20.49 -15.62
CA ALA A 16 -10.46 -19.61 -14.47
C ALA A 16 -9.08 -19.70 -13.79
N SER A 17 -8.25 -18.67 -13.94
CA SER A 17 -7.04 -18.53 -13.15
C SER A 17 -7.44 -18.28 -11.70
N ALA A 18 -7.42 -19.34 -10.88
CA ALA A 18 -7.46 -19.21 -9.43
C ALA A 18 -6.11 -18.63 -8.97
N ALA A 19 -5.91 -17.32 -9.19
CA ALA A 19 -4.82 -16.62 -8.54
C ALA A 19 -5.11 -16.60 -7.04
N SER A 20 -4.16 -17.11 -6.24
CA SER A 20 -4.23 -17.00 -4.79
C SER A 20 -4.32 -15.52 -4.43
N VAL A 21 -5.38 -15.14 -3.72
CA VAL A 21 -5.42 -13.84 -3.05
C VAL A 21 -4.32 -13.81 -2.00
N PRO A 22 -3.59 -12.69 -1.82
CA PRO A 22 -2.63 -12.55 -0.74
C PRO A 22 -3.28 -12.93 0.59
N ASP A 23 -2.52 -13.59 1.45
CA ASP A 23 -2.95 -14.13 2.75
C ASP A 23 -3.38 -13.06 3.77
N GLY A 24 -3.30 -11.79 3.39
CA GLY A 24 -3.62 -10.65 4.25
C GLY A 24 -2.51 -10.31 5.24
N THR A 25 -1.33 -10.93 5.13
CA THR A 25 -0.20 -10.61 5.98
C THR A 25 0.30 -9.20 5.65
N TRP A 26 0.28 -8.31 6.64
CA TRP A 26 0.82 -6.96 6.48
C TRP A 26 2.35 -7.04 6.37
N PRO A 27 2.98 -6.29 5.46
CA PRO A 27 4.43 -6.26 5.36
C PRO A 27 5.05 -5.76 6.66
N THR A 28 6.12 -6.44 7.10
CA THR A 28 6.89 -6.04 8.27
C THR A 28 7.70 -4.78 7.96
N SER A 29 7.79 -3.86 8.92
CA SER A 29 8.63 -2.67 8.78
C SER A 29 10.10 -3.05 8.56
N THR A 30 10.78 -2.31 7.68
CA THR A 30 12.20 -2.54 7.34
C THR A 30 13.17 -1.88 8.32
N GLY A 31 12.66 -1.04 9.22
CA GLY A 31 13.44 -0.36 10.25
C GLY A 31 12.73 0.89 10.75
N THR A 32 13.32 1.54 11.77
CA THR A 32 12.77 2.77 12.37
C THR A 32 13.71 3.95 12.13
N VAL A 33 13.11 5.09 11.76
CA VAL A 33 13.79 6.38 11.60
C VAL A 33 13.13 7.38 12.55
N GLN A 34 13.95 8.01 13.41
CA GLN A 34 13.50 9.07 14.30
C GLN A 34 13.97 10.43 13.81
N TYR A 35 13.04 11.37 13.67
CA TYR A 35 13.35 12.76 13.36
C TYR A 35 13.27 13.63 14.62
N ALA A 36 14.20 14.57 14.75
CA ALA A 36 14.19 15.58 15.81
C ALA A 36 13.22 16.74 15.53
N GLU A 37 12.73 16.84 14.30
CA GLU A 37 11.75 17.82 13.83
C GLU A 37 10.90 17.22 12.70
N ALA A 38 9.85 17.90 12.25
CA ALA A 38 9.03 17.40 11.15
C ALA A 38 9.87 17.32 9.86
N TYR A 39 9.84 16.18 9.17
CA TYR A 39 10.47 16.05 7.86
C TYR A 39 9.66 16.82 6.82
N ILE A 40 10.28 17.81 6.19
CA ILE A 40 9.63 18.64 5.16
C ILE A 40 9.80 17.98 3.80
N ILE A 41 8.69 17.62 3.17
CA ILE A 41 8.64 17.16 1.79
C ILE A 41 8.38 18.38 0.91
N LYS A 42 9.32 18.72 0.04
CA LYS A 42 9.23 19.93 -0.79
C LYS A 42 8.19 19.80 -1.91
N ALA A 43 7.76 20.93 -2.44
CA ALA A 43 6.86 20.97 -3.59
C ALA A 43 7.47 20.20 -4.78
N GLY A 44 6.74 19.20 -5.27
CA GLY A 44 7.19 18.33 -6.36
C GLY A 44 8.20 17.24 -5.97
N GLU A 45 8.57 17.13 -4.70
CA GLU A 45 9.38 16.02 -4.17
C GLU A 45 8.52 14.76 -4.00
N VAL A 46 9.09 13.61 -4.36
CA VAL A 46 8.49 12.30 -4.06
C VAL A 46 9.27 11.69 -2.90
N PHE A 47 8.58 11.45 -1.79
CA PHE A 47 9.11 10.73 -0.65
C PHE A 47 8.69 9.25 -0.71
N ASP A 48 9.66 8.34 -0.76
CA ASP A 48 9.43 6.89 -0.66
C ASP A 48 9.97 6.39 0.69
N GLY A 49 9.05 6.03 1.59
CA GLY A 49 9.37 5.58 2.94
C GLY A 49 9.99 4.19 3.02
N LYS A 50 10.14 3.45 1.91
CA LYS A 50 10.78 2.12 1.85
C LYS A 50 10.30 1.13 2.93
N MET A 51 9.01 1.21 3.29
CA MET A 51 8.39 0.41 4.35
C MET A 51 9.03 0.58 5.74
N GLN A 52 9.62 1.74 6.03
CA GLN A 52 10.14 2.06 7.36
C GLN A 52 9.07 2.66 8.26
N THR A 53 9.30 2.56 9.57
CA THR A 53 8.55 3.26 10.62
C THR A 53 9.20 4.62 10.86
N PHE A 54 8.41 5.69 10.83
CA PHE A 54 8.90 7.05 11.06
C PHE A 54 8.23 7.64 12.29
N GLU A 55 9.03 8.25 13.16
CA GLU A 55 8.56 8.86 14.41
C GLU A 55 9.32 10.15 14.74
N ARG A 56 8.74 10.94 15.64
CA ARG A 56 9.32 12.17 16.18
C ARG A 56 9.91 11.88 17.55
N SER A 57 11.20 12.12 17.75
CA SER A 57 11.85 11.89 19.04
C SER A 57 11.47 12.93 20.11
N ASP A 58 10.98 14.09 19.66
CA ASP A 58 10.69 15.26 20.48
C ASP A 58 9.20 15.43 20.80
N VAL A 59 8.34 14.53 20.30
CA VAL A 59 6.89 14.59 20.49
C VAL A 59 6.42 13.36 21.25
N SER A 60 5.76 13.59 22.38
CA SER A 60 5.05 12.54 23.13
C SER A 60 3.57 12.55 22.80
N CYS A 61 2.99 11.38 22.58
CA CYS A 61 1.54 11.24 22.42
C CYS A 61 0.82 11.53 23.76
N GLU A 62 -0.05 12.54 23.76
CA GLU A 62 -0.88 12.92 24.93
C GLU A 62 -2.24 12.20 24.96
N GLY A 63 -2.37 11.07 24.27
CA GLY A 63 -3.60 10.28 24.24
C GLY A 63 -4.65 10.83 23.29
N GLN A 64 -5.74 11.39 23.83
CA GLN A 64 -6.89 11.88 23.05
C GLN A 64 -6.77 13.37 22.68
N THR A 65 -5.73 14.06 23.15
CA THR A 65 -5.50 15.46 22.80
C THR A 65 -5.03 15.53 21.36
N GLU A 66 -5.91 16.00 20.48
CA GLU A 66 -5.57 16.30 19.10
C GLU A 66 -4.50 17.39 19.04
N SER A 67 -3.53 17.21 18.15
CA SER A 67 -2.47 18.18 17.90
C SER A 67 -2.41 18.55 16.42
N GLY A 68 -1.89 19.74 16.13
CA GLY A 68 -1.85 20.28 14.78
C GLY A 68 -0.68 19.77 13.94
N ALA A 69 -0.40 20.47 12.84
CA ALA A 69 0.73 20.13 11.97
C ALA A 69 2.09 20.12 12.71
N ASP A 70 2.24 20.83 13.82
CA ASP A 70 3.50 20.99 14.53
C ASP A 70 4.03 19.72 15.18
N THR A 71 3.13 18.78 15.52
CA THR A 71 3.46 17.46 16.03
C THR A 71 3.54 16.40 14.92
N ALA A 72 3.38 16.78 13.66
CA ALA A 72 3.45 15.85 12.54
C ALA A 72 4.87 15.29 12.34
N VAL A 73 4.95 14.05 11.87
CA VAL A 73 6.20 13.43 11.42
C VAL A 73 6.63 14.02 10.08
N PHE A 74 5.67 14.30 9.20
CA PHE A 74 5.90 14.86 7.87
C PHE A 74 5.05 16.13 7.67
N LYS A 75 5.63 17.14 7.03
CA LYS A 75 4.90 18.30 6.52
C LYS A 75 5.17 18.42 5.02
N MET A 76 4.14 18.70 4.24
CA MET A 76 4.28 18.96 2.81
C MET A 76 4.27 20.46 2.55
N GLU A 77 5.19 20.90 1.70
CA GLU A 77 5.10 22.23 1.10
C GLU A 77 4.00 22.23 0.00
N PRO A 78 3.31 23.37 -0.20
CA PRO A 78 2.26 23.50 -1.20
C PRO A 78 2.73 23.29 -2.64
#